data_AF-A0A379WGH6-F1
#
_entry.id   AF-A0A379WGH6-F1
#
_cell.length_a   1.000
_cell.length_b   1.000
_cell.length_c   1.000
_cell.angle_alpha   90.00
_cell.angle_beta   90.00
_cell.angle_gamma   90.00
#
_symmetry.space_group_name_H-M   'P 1'
#
loop_
_entity.id
_entity.type
_entity.pdbx_description
1 polymer ?
#
loop_
_entity_poly.entity_id
_entity_poly.type
_entity_poly.pdbx_seq_one_letter_code
_entity_poly.pdbx_strand_id
1 'polypeptide(L)' 'MSAFTPASEVLLRHSDDFEQSRILFAGDLQDDLPARFECAASRAYTQQFHHWQAVKPPDGPITSF' A
#
# COMPACT_ATOMS: atom_id res chain seq x y z
N MET A 1 -3.81 19.68 0.18
CA MET A 1 -4.58 18.65 0.91
C MET A 1 -3.78 17.37 0.80
N SER A 2 -3.27 16.84 1.92
CA SER A 2 -2.51 15.58 1.91
C SER A 2 -3.37 14.47 1.34
N ALA A 3 -2.89 13.80 0.30
CA ALA A 3 -3.58 12.71 -0.38
C ALA A 3 -3.52 11.38 0.40
N PHE A 4 -2.89 11.39 1.58
CA PHE A 4 -2.57 10.21 2.37
C PHE A 4 -3.08 10.34 3.80
N THR A 5 -3.37 9.21 4.42
CA THR A 5 -3.74 9.17 5.84
C THR A 5 -2.54 9.56 6.73
N PRO A 6 -2.78 10.03 7.97
CA PRO A 6 -1.70 10.34 8.90
C PRO A 6 -0.76 9.15 9.17
N ALA A 7 -1.28 7.93 9.14
CA ALA A 7 -0.46 6.71 9.28
C ALA A 7 0.49 6.54 8.08
N SER A 8 -0.01 6.77 6.87
CA SER A 8 0.78 6.71 5.64
C SER A 8 1.85 7.80 5.56
N GLU A 9 1.59 9.01 6.05
CA GLU A 9 2.62 10.04 6.17
C GLU A 9 3.77 9.64 7.10
N VAL A 10 3.50 8.90 8.18
CA VAL A 10 4.56 8.39 9.07
C VAL A 10 5.42 7.34 8.37
N LEU A 11 4.81 6.46 7.57
CA LEU A 11 5.53 5.49 6.75
C LEU A 11 6.41 6.17 5.71
N LEU A 12 5.90 7.20 5.03
CA LEU A 12 6.66 7.98 4.04
C LEU A 12 7.86 8.71 4.64
N ARG A 13 7.79 9.15 5.90
CA ARG A 13 8.95 9.78 6.57
C ARG A 13 10.09 8.80 6.83
N HIS A 14 9.82 7.51 6.79
CA HIS A 14 10.81 6.44 6.99
C HIS A 14 10.95 5.59 5.72
N SER A 15 10.57 6.13 4.54
CA SER A 15 10.58 5.39 3.28
C SER A 15 11.93 4.74 2.98
N ASP A 16 13.01 5.45 3.31
CA ASP A 16 14.39 5.06 3.02
C ASP A 16 14.77 3.76 3.75
N ASP A 17 14.22 3.54 4.96
CA ASP A 17 14.43 2.30 5.73
C ASP A 17 13.74 1.09 5.07
N PHE A 18 12.76 1.34 4.22
CA PHE A 18 11.90 0.33 3.59
C PHE A 18 12.22 0.06 2.12
N GLU A 19 13.14 0.81 1.49
CA GLU A 19 13.49 0.65 0.07
C GLU A 19 13.91 -0.79 -0.28
N GLN A 20 14.71 -1.44 0.58
CA GLN A 20 15.14 -2.84 0.38
C GLN A 20 14.20 -3.86 1.03
N SER A 21 13.13 -3.42 1.67
CA SER A 21 12.19 -4.27 2.39
C SER A 21 11.12 -4.86 1.48
N ARG A 22 10.66 -6.07 1.83
CA ARG A 22 9.51 -6.72 1.18
C ARG A 22 8.30 -6.54 2.09
N ILE A 23 7.39 -5.65 1.70
CA ILE A 23 6.31 -5.16 2.56
C ILE A 23 4.98 -5.79 2.16
N LEU A 24 4.24 -6.26 3.16
CA LEU A 24 2.84 -6.66 3.02
C LEU A 24 1.97 -5.65 3.76
N PHE A 25 1.24 -4.83 3.00
CA PHE A 25 0.20 -3.95 3.51
C PHE A 25 -1.06 -4.78 3.77
N ALA A 26 -1.53 -4.82 5.02
CA ALA A 26 -2.72 -5.57 5.38
C ALA A 26 -3.65 -4.78 6.30
N GLY A 27 -4.96 -5.10 6.23
CA GLY A 27 -5.97 -4.49 7.09
C GLY A 27 -6.74 -3.36 6.42
N ASP A 28 -6.83 -2.21 7.09
CA ASP A 28 -7.62 -1.06 6.64
C ASP A 28 -6.79 -0.16 5.69
N LEU A 29 -6.81 -0.52 4.41
CA LEU A 29 -6.12 0.21 3.34
C LEU A 29 -6.98 1.38 2.85
N GLN A 30 -7.03 2.44 3.64
CA GLN A 30 -7.83 3.64 3.35
C GLN A 30 -7.25 4.54 2.25
N ASP A 31 -6.00 4.30 1.83
CA ASP A 31 -5.33 5.07 0.79
C ASP A 31 -4.55 4.19 -0.19
N ASP A 32 -4.12 4.82 -1.30
CA ASP A 32 -3.42 4.16 -2.40
C ASP A 32 -1.91 4.04 -2.14
N LEU A 33 -1.45 4.24 -0.91
CA LEU A 33 -0.04 4.13 -0.54
C LEU A 33 0.57 2.78 -0.97
N PRO A 34 -0.08 1.60 -0.74
CA PRO A 34 0.49 0.31 -1.11
C PRO A 34 0.83 0.17 -2.59
N ALA A 35 0.10 0.85 -3.47
CA ALA A 35 0.31 0.83 -4.92
C ALA A 35 1.42 1.79 -5.37
N ARG A 36 1.78 2.79 -4.55
CA ARG A 36 2.74 3.85 -4.88
C ARG A 36 4.02 3.81 -4.05
N PHE A 37 4.07 2.96 -3.02
CA PHE A 37 5.21 2.87 -2.11
C PHE A 37 6.42 2.23 -2.80
N GLU A 38 7.54 2.93 -2.81
CA GLU A 38 8.78 2.43 -3.40
C GLU A 38 9.50 1.51 -2.41
N CYS A 39 9.44 0.20 -2.67
CA CYS A 39 10.17 -0.83 -1.91
C CYS A 39 10.51 -2.02 -2.80
N ALA A 40 11.40 -2.89 -2.33
CA ALA A 40 11.89 -4.04 -3.09
C ALA A 40 10.77 -4.99 -3.53
N ALA A 41 9.70 -5.11 -2.74
CA ALA A 41 8.45 -5.73 -3.17
C ALA A 41 7.29 -5.26 -2.28
N SER A 42 6.24 -4.69 -2.88
CA SER A 42 4.99 -4.34 -2.20
C SER A 42 3.90 -5.34 -2.53
N ARG A 43 3.14 -5.78 -1.51
CA ARG A 43 1.89 -6.52 -1.67
C ARG A 43 0.82 -5.93 -0.77
N ALA A 44 -0.43 -5.98 -1.22
CA ALA A 44 -1.59 -5.53 -0.45
C ALA A 44 -2.55 -6.70 -0.23
N TYR A 45 -3.04 -6.84 1.01
CA TYR A 45 -4.08 -7.80 1.39
C TYR A 45 -5.18 -7.08 2.17
N THR A 46 -6.40 -7.10 1.65
CA THR A 46 -7.55 -6.52 2.34
C THR A 46 -8.78 -7.38 2.13
N GLN A 47 -9.62 -7.44 3.16
CA GLN A 47 -10.93 -8.09 3.11
C GLN A 47 -12.03 -7.13 2.62
N GLN A 48 -11.68 -5.85 2.40
CA GLN A 48 -12.62 -4.85 1.89
C GLN A 48 -12.49 -4.71 0.38
N PHE A 49 -13.52 -5.13 -0.35
CA PHE A 49 -13.51 -5.11 -1.82
C PHE A 49 -13.34 -3.71 -2.41
N HIS A 50 -13.93 -2.69 -1.78
CA HIS A 50 -13.79 -1.29 -2.23
C HIS A 50 -12.34 -0.80 -2.14
N HIS A 51 -11.63 -1.15 -1.06
CA HIS A 51 -10.22 -0.81 -0.92
C HIS A 51 -9.37 -1.60 -1.92
N TRP A 52 -9.67 -2.88 -2.12
CA TRP A 52 -9.00 -3.69 -3.15
C TRP A 52 -9.11 -3.07 -4.54
N GLN A 53 -10.27 -2.53 -4.92
CA GLN A 53 -10.43 -1.86 -6.22
C GLN A 53 -9.55 -0.62 -6.38
N ALA A 54 -9.28 0.12 -5.30
CA ALA A 54 -8.49 1.34 -5.31
C ALA A 54 -6.98 1.07 -5.44
N VAL A 55 -6.46 0.08 -4.69
CA VAL A 55 -5.03 -0.29 -4.70
C VAL A 55 -4.62 -1.27 -5.81
N LYS A 56 -5.57 -1.71 -6.64
CA LYS A 56 -5.32 -2.61 -7.77
C LYS A 56 -4.44 -1.93 -8.83
N PRO A 57 -3.26 -2.47 -9.17
CA PRO A 57 -2.52 -2.04 -10.35
C PRO A 57 -3.31 -2.38 -11.61
N PRO A 58 -3.24 -1.56 -12.67
CA PRO A 58 -3.92 -1.83 -13.94
C PRO A 58 -3.55 -3.18 -14.57
N ASP A 59 -2.35 -3.71 -14.29
CA ASP A 59 -1.82 -4.97 -14.87
C ASP A 59 -1.86 -6.21 -13.93
N GLY A 60 -2.45 -6.12 -12.72
CA GLY A 60 -2.67 -7.24 -11.78
C GLY A 60 -1.38 -7.89 -11.18
N PRO A 61 -1.50 -8.95 -10.34
CA PRO A 61 -2.49 -9.17 -9.29
C PRO A 61 -2.03 -8.55 -7.95
N ILE A 62 -2.95 -7.89 -7.24
CA ILE A 62 -2.86 -7.72 -5.78
C ILE A 62 -3.59 -8.90 -5.16
N THR A 63 -2.86 -9.81 -4.51
CA THR A 63 -3.40 -11.11 -4.07
C THR A 63 -4.62 -10.98 -3.17
N SER A 64 -5.79 -11.28 -3.73
CA SER A 64 -7.06 -11.55 -3.04
C SER A 64 -7.13 -13.02 -2.63
N PHE A 65 -7.60 -13.27 -1.42
CA PHE A 65 -8.32 -14.49 -1.03
C PHE A 65 -9.62 -14.07 -0.35
#